data_AF-A0A921IJA7-F1
#
_entry.id   AF-A0A921IJA7-F1
#
_cell.length_a   1.000
_cell.length_b   1.000
_cell.length_c   1.000
_cell.angle_alpha   90.00
_cell.angle_beta   90.00
_cell.angle_gamma   90.00
#
_symmetry.space_group_name_H-M   'P 1'
#
loop_
_entity.id
_entity.type
_entity.pdbx_description
1 polymer ?
#
loop_
_entity_poly.entity_id
_entity_poly.type
_entity_poly.pdbx_seq_one_letter_code
_entity_poly.pdbx_strand_id
1 'polypeptide(L)'
;MKKKRPHGGLVLLLGLVLAGLHLADLLLWTDGNTGFALQGSVWARYVVWLAVLLLPYLPARRAAAQPAALGDKNPVLGMSMVLCGLLLAASGAWTLPAARYVTQYPAAFESYPLFAAWADVVTPLLAGIWLVLYGVRAFAGFGIRRERLGSPLVAGVLPLCILWRLIWRFQFVPASLQRMPCTLRVLSAVAALLFAVVLLKVFLVPGYACGHTLFAAGSGCFLLCTGLELTQTLYEAANGMLILPDLMTGLGIGAFGLCGLVCAWASCGADATEQE
;
A
#
# COMPACT_ATOMS: atom_id res chain seq x y z
N MET A 1 19.83 -28.89 -8.92
CA MET A 1 18.58 -29.15 -8.16
C MET A 1 17.56 -28.08 -8.55
N LYS A 2 16.40 -28.42 -9.12
CA LYS A 2 15.35 -27.43 -9.44
C LYS A 2 14.86 -26.78 -8.13
N LYS A 3 15.22 -25.53 -7.87
CA LYS A 3 14.71 -24.78 -6.71
C LYS A 3 13.19 -24.67 -6.84
N LYS A 4 12.43 -25.20 -5.86
CA LYS A 4 10.97 -25.02 -5.79
C LYS A 4 10.68 -23.56 -5.41
N ARG A 5 10.46 -22.70 -6.41
CA ARG A 5 10.09 -21.30 -6.22
C ARG A 5 8.61 -21.18 -5.81
N PRO A 6 8.24 -20.17 -4.99
CA PRO A 6 6.84 -19.90 -4.69
C PRO A 6 6.06 -19.54 -5.97
N HIS A 7 4.76 -19.81 -6.01
CA HIS A 7 3.93 -19.51 -7.17
C HIS A 7 3.18 -18.19 -6.95
N GLY A 8 3.44 -17.17 -7.79
CA GLY A 8 2.71 -15.89 -7.75
C GLY A 8 1.19 -16.05 -7.87
N GLY A 9 0.72 -17.07 -8.62
CA GLY A 9 -0.70 -17.40 -8.73
C GLY A 9 -1.35 -17.78 -7.40
N LEU A 10 -0.61 -18.40 -6.45
CA LEU A 10 -1.14 -18.69 -5.12
C LEU A 10 -1.35 -17.41 -4.31
N VAL A 11 -0.46 -16.43 -4.44
CA VAL A 11 -0.61 -15.12 -3.76
C VAL A 11 -1.83 -14.39 -4.31
N LEU A 12 -2.03 -14.40 -5.63
CA LEU A 12 -3.22 -13.83 -6.26
C LEU A 12 -4.50 -14.51 -5.78
N LEU A 13 -4.56 -15.84 -5.81
CA LEU A 13 -5.72 -16.61 -5.35
C LEU A 13 -6.01 -16.33 -3.88
N LEU A 14 -4.98 -16.30 -3.03
CA LEU A 14 -5.12 -15.99 -1.61
C LEU A 14 -5.72 -14.58 -1.42
N GLY A 15 -5.28 -13.59 -2.19
CA GLY A 15 -5.83 -12.24 -2.14
C GLY A 15 -7.30 -12.18 -2.56
N LEU A 16 -7.70 -12.90 -3.62
CA LEU A 16 -9.09 -12.97 -4.06
C LEU A 16 -9.99 -13.66 -3.03
N VAL A 17 -9.53 -14.79 -2.46
CA VAL A 17 -10.25 -15.50 -1.40
C VAL A 17 -10.40 -14.61 -0.17
N LEU A 18 -9.33 -13.94 0.25
CA LEU A 18 -9.34 -13.04 1.39
C LEU A 18 -10.29 -11.85 1.17
N ALA A 19 -10.29 -11.25 -0.02
CA ALA A 19 -11.22 -10.19 -0.39
C ALA A 19 -12.68 -10.66 -0.33
N GLY A 20 -12.97 -11.85 -0.89
CA GLY A 20 -14.31 -12.44 -0.84
C GLY A 20 -14.77 -12.75 0.59
N LEU A 21 -13.89 -13.33 1.42
CA LEU A 21 -14.18 -13.61 2.83
C LEU A 21 -14.40 -12.32 3.63
N HIS A 22 -13.58 -11.29 3.41
CA HIS A 22 -13.74 -9.99 4.08
C HIS A 22 -15.01 -9.28 3.63
N LEU A 23 -15.37 -9.35 2.35
CA LEU A 23 -16.64 -8.81 1.86
C LEU A 23 -17.84 -9.54 2.48
N ALA A 24 -17.80 -10.88 2.55
CA ALA A 24 -18.83 -11.65 3.24
C ALA A 24 -18.93 -11.28 4.72
N ASP A 25 -17.80 -11.06 5.38
CA ASP A 25 -17.75 -10.62 6.77
C ASP A 25 -18.32 -9.22 7.00
N LEU A 26 -18.12 -8.31 6.05
CA LEU A 26 -18.75 -6.99 6.06
C LEU A 26 -20.26 -7.04 5.83
N LEU A 27 -20.73 -7.93 4.96
CA LEU A 27 -22.15 -8.03 4.63
C LEU A 27 -22.97 -8.78 5.68
N LEU A 28 -22.38 -9.80 6.32
CA LEU A 28 -23.13 -10.73 7.18
C LEU A 28 -22.88 -10.51 8.67
N TRP A 29 -21.68 -10.08 9.06
CA TRP A 29 -21.23 -10.12 10.46
C TRP A 29 -20.68 -8.79 10.98
N THR A 30 -20.83 -7.70 10.24
CA THR A 30 -20.33 -6.38 10.65
C THR A 30 -21.44 -5.35 10.48
N ASP A 31 -21.57 -4.47 11.48
CA ASP A 31 -22.47 -3.33 11.40
C ASP A 31 -21.86 -2.27 10.47
N GLY A 32 -22.56 -1.98 9.37
CA GLY A 32 -22.10 -1.04 8.35
C GLY A 32 -21.98 0.41 8.84
N ASN A 33 -22.72 0.80 9.87
CA ASN A 33 -22.71 2.17 10.39
C ASN A 33 -21.58 2.41 11.39
N THR A 34 -21.30 1.42 12.23
CA THR A 34 -20.38 1.56 13.37
C THR A 34 -19.05 0.85 13.16
N GLY A 35 -18.99 -0.13 12.26
CA GLY A 35 -17.82 -0.99 12.03
C GLY A 35 -17.58 -2.00 13.15
N PHE A 36 -18.56 -2.26 14.02
CA PHE A 36 -18.49 -3.29 15.05
C PHE A 36 -18.87 -4.67 14.50
N ALA A 37 -18.28 -5.72 15.06
CA ALA A 37 -18.70 -7.09 14.76
C ALA A 37 -20.08 -7.36 15.38
N LEU A 38 -21.05 -7.74 14.54
CA LEU A 38 -22.37 -8.18 15.00
C LEU A 38 -22.32 -9.58 15.61
N GLN A 39 -21.45 -10.45 15.07
CA GLN A 39 -21.26 -11.82 15.51
C GLN A 39 -19.80 -12.23 15.35
N GLY A 40 -19.35 -13.13 16.22
CA GLY A 40 -17.99 -13.66 16.19
C GLY A 40 -16.97 -12.79 16.93
N SER A 41 -15.81 -13.39 17.23
CA SER A 41 -14.75 -12.69 17.95
C SER A 41 -13.95 -11.78 17.03
N VAL A 42 -13.85 -10.50 17.39
CA VAL A 42 -13.00 -9.51 16.71
C VAL A 42 -11.53 -9.97 16.64
N TRP A 43 -11.06 -10.65 17.69
CA TRP A 43 -9.69 -11.17 17.76
C TRP A 43 -9.38 -12.21 16.69
N ALA A 44 -10.36 -13.03 16.29
CA ALA A 44 -10.15 -14.01 15.23
C ALA A 44 -9.82 -13.33 13.90
N ARG A 45 -10.51 -12.22 13.60
CA ARG A 45 -10.26 -11.42 12.40
C ARG A 45 -8.87 -10.75 12.45
N TYR A 46 -8.46 -10.27 13.62
CA TYR A 46 -7.12 -9.70 13.83
C TYR A 46 -6.00 -10.74 13.66
N VAL A 47 -6.21 -11.95 14.15
CA VAL A 47 -5.27 -13.07 13.94
C VAL A 47 -5.14 -13.37 12.45
N VAL A 48 -6.24 -13.39 11.70
CA VAL A 48 -6.20 -13.57 10.23
C VAL A 48 -5.39 -12.47 9.56
N TRP A 49 -5.64 -11.19 9.89
CA TRP A 49 -4.92 -10.09 9.27
C TRP A 49 -3.42 -10.07 9.62
N LEU A 50 -3.07 -10.41 10.86
CA LEU A 50 -1.68 -10.53 11.30
C LEU A 50 -1.00 -11.74 10.66
N ALA A 51 -1.70 -12.86 10.50
CA ALA A 51 -1.22 -14.01 9.75
C ALA A 51 -0.97 -13.66 8.28
N VAL A 52 -1.86 -12.88 7.67
CA VAL A 52 -1.71 -12.39 6.29
C VAL A 52 -0.45 -11.51 6.14
N LEU A 53 -0.09 -10.72 7.17
CA LEU A 53 1.15 -9.93 7.17
C LEU A 53 2.41 -10.81 7.32
N LEU A 54 2.36 -11.83 8.20
CA LEU A 54 3.55 -12.58 8.62
C LEU A 54 3.81 -13.87 7.84
N LEU A 55 2.78 -14.61 7.46
CA LEU A 55 2.92 -15.89 6.77
C LEU A 55 3.70 -15.81 5.46
N PRO A 56 3.62 -14.73 4.65
CA PRO A 56 4.40 -14.65 3.42
C PRO A 56 5.92 -14.65 3.63
N TYR A 57 6.41 -14.39 4.84
CA TYR A 57 7.84 -14.51 5.18
C TYR A 57 8.34 -15.96 5.19
N LEU A 58 7.45 -16.95 5.33
CA LEU A 58 7.83 -18.37 5.30
C LEU A 58 8.28 -18.82 3.89
N PRO A 59 7.47 -18.65 2.83
CA PRO A 59 7.89 -18.98 1.47
C PRO A 59 8.90 -17.99 0.89
N ALA A 60 9.06 -16.79 1.47
CA ALA A 60 10.00 -15.78 1.01
C ALA A 60 11.44 -16.30 0.85
N ARG A 61 11.88 -17.22 1.73
CA ARG A 61 13.22 -17.84 1.66
C ARG A 61 13.49 -18.61 0.37
N ARG A 62 12.43 -18.99 -0.35
CA ARG A 62 12.51 -19.72 -1.63
C ARG A 62 12.37 -18.80 -2.84
N ALA A 63 12.10 -17.51 -2.64
CA ALA A 63 12.06 -16.52 -3.71
C ALA A 63 13.47 -16.26 -4.26
N ALA A 64 13.52 -15.73 -5.49
CA ALA A 64 14.75 -15.25 -6.11
C ALA A 64 15.42 -14.20 -5.21
N ALA A 65 16.73 -14.27 -5.04
CA ALA A 65 17.50 -13.30 -4.25
C ALA A 65 17.65 -11.97 -5.02
N GLN A 66 17.79 -12.07 -6.34
CA GLN A 66 17.84 -10.94 -7.28
C GLN A 66 16.91 -11.23 -8.46
N PRO A 67 15.66 -10.73 -8.45
CA PRO A 67 14.71 -10.98 -9.53
C PRO A 67 15.14 -10.32 -10.83
N ALA A 68 15.45 -11.12 -11.86
CA ALA A 68 15.84 -10.63 -13.19
C ALA A 68 14.75 -9.75 -13.82
N ALA A 69 13.48 -10.09 -13.59
CA ALA A 69 12.33 -9.35 -14.11
C ALA A 69 12.16 -7.93 -13.54
N LEU A 70 12.88 -7.55 -12.47
CA LEU A 70 12.98 -6.16 -11.99
C LEU A 70 14.22 -5.42 -12.52
N GLY A 71 15.15 -6.12 -13.17
CA GLY A 71 16.37 -5.51 -13.73
C GLY A 71 16.11 -4.60 -14.93
N ASP A 72 15.10 -4.95 -15.74
CA ASP A 72 14.83 -4.30 -17.03
C ASP A 72 13.54 -3.46 -17.03
N LYS A 73 12.70 -3.60 -18.08
CA LYS A 73 11.42 -2.91 -18.24
C LYS A 73 10.31 -3.73 -17.60
N ASN A 74 9.56 -3.12 -16.69
CA ASN A 74 8.34 -3.73 -16.14
C ASN A 74 7.14 -2.77 -16.30
N PRO A 75 6.41 -2.87 -17.43
CA PRO A 75 5.30 -1.97 -17.72
C PRO A 75 4.12 -2.19 -16.77
N VAL A 76 3.94 -3.42 -16.26
CA VAL A 76 2.84 -3.74 -15.33
C VAL A 76 3.04 -3.03 -14.00
N LEU A 77 4.27 -3.04 -13.47
CA LEU A 77 4.64 -2.28 -12.27
C LEU A 77 4.48 -0.77 -12.52
N GLY A 78 4.90 -0.29 -13.69
CA GLY A 78 4.75 1.11 -14.09
C GLY A 78 3.29 1.56 -14.08
N MET A 79 2.38 0.78 -14.68
CA MET A 79 0.94 1.07 -14.72
C MET A 79 0.34 1.16 -13.32
N SER A 80 0.63 0.21 -12.44
CA SER A 80 0.08 0.22 -11.07
C SER A 80 0.63 1.39 -10.24
N MET A 81 1.91 1.76 -10.44
CA MET A 81 2.50 2.92 -9.77
C MET A 81 1.92 4.25 -10.28
N VAL A 82 1.72 4.40 -11.59
CA VAL A 82 1.06 5.58 -12.17
C VAL A 82 -0.36 5.69 -11.66
N LEU A 83 -1.13 4.59 -11.67
CA LEU A 83 -2.50 4.57 -11.15
C LEU A 83 -2.55 5.01 -9.67
N CYS A 84 -1.72 4.39 -8.83
CA CYS A 84 -1.59 4.76 -7.42
C CYS A 84 -1.21 6.23 -7.26
N GLY A 85 -0.24 6.70 -8.05
CA GLY A 85 0.25 8.07 -7.98
C GLY A 85 -0.80 9.10 -8.39
N LEU A 86 -1.57 8.83 -9.44
CA LEU A 86 -2.66 9.70 -9.88
C LEU A 86 -3.77 9.77 -8.84
N LEU A 87 -4.15 8.64 -8.23
CA LEU A 87 -5.18 8.59 -7.18
C LEU A 87 -4.75 9.36 -5.92
N LEU A 88 -3.50 9.21 -5.49
CA LEU A 88 -2.96 9.97 -4.36
C LEU A 88 -2.84 11.46 -4.68
N ALA A 89 -2.37 11.83 -5.87
CA ALA A 89 -2.31 13.23 -6.29
C ALA A 89 -3.70 13.87 -6.37
N ALA A 90 -4.69 13.14 -6.92
CA ALA A 90 -6.07 13.57 -6.96
C ALA A 90 -6.66 13.75 -5.56
N SER A 91 -6.38 12.82 -4.64
CA SER A 91 -6.78 12.92 -3.22
C SER A 91 -6.26 14.22 -2.60
N GLY A 92 -4.96 14.50 -2.72
CA GLY A 92 -4.36 15.72 -2.17
C GLY A 92 -4.89 17.00 -2.82
N ALA A 93 -5.08 17.01 -4.14
CA ALA A 93 -5.68 18.13 -4.85
C ALA A 93 -7.13 18.39 -4.39
N TRP A 94 -7.89 17.34 -4.08
CA TRP A 94 -9.26 17.46 -3.60
C TRP A 94 -9.37 17.91 -2.15
N THR A 95 -8.33 17.69 -1.34
CA THR A 95 -8.25 18.21 0.04
C THR A 95 -7.88 19.69 0.14
N LEU A 96 -7.42 20.33 -0.95
CA LEU A 96 -6.99 21.75 -0.94
C LEU A 96 -8.04 22.73 -0.42
N PRO A 97 -9.33 22.65 -0.83
CA PRO A 97 -10.36 23.55 -0.35
C PRO A 97 -10.57 23.45 1.16
N ALA A 98 -10.49 22.23 1.72
CA ALA A 98 -10.59 22.00 3.16
C ALA A 98 -9.42 22.66 3.90
N ALA A 99 -8.18 22.49 3.40
CA ALA A 99 -7.03 23.16 3.99
C ALA A 99 -7.14 24.69 3.96
N ARG A 100 -7.63 25.25 2.85
CA ARG A 100 -7.90 26.70 2.75
C ARG A 100 -8.97 27.15 3.74
N TYR A 101 -10.01 26.36 3.94
CA TYR A 101 -11.05 26.68 4.91
C TYR A 101 -10.50 26.74 6.35
N VAL A 102 -9.68 25.77 6.74
CA VAL A 102 -9.02 25.77 8.06
C VAL A 102 -8.10 26.99 8.22
N THR A 103 -7.39 27.42 7.16
CA THR A 103 -6.56 28.64 7.21
C THR A 103 -7.36 29.93 7.37
N GLN A 104 -8.57 29.99 6.83
CA GLN A 104 -9.42 31.17 6.91
C GLN A 104 -10.10 31.29 8.28
N TYR A 105 -10.43 30.16 8.91
CA TYR A 105 -11.16 30.11 10.18
C TYR A 105 -10.43 29.27 11.23
N PRO A 106 -9.22 29.64 11.66
CA PRO A 106 -8.43 28.82 12.57
C PRO A 106 -9.09 28.63 13.95
N ALA A 107 -9.86 29.62 14.41
CA ALA A 107 -10.59 29.56 15.67
C ALA A 107 -11.70 28.50 15.69
N ALA A 108 -12.18 28.03 14.53
CA ALA A 108 -13.18 26.96 14.45
C ALA A 108 -12.57 25.55 14.58
N PHE A 109 -11.25 25.43 14.56
CA PHE A 109 -10.53 24.14 14.47
C PHE A 109 -9.45 24.00 15.55
N GLU A 110 -9.80 24.25 16.83
CA GLU A 110 -8.84 24.21 17.95
C GLU A 110 -8.12 22.86 18.10
N SER A 111 -8.77 21.74 17.74
CA SER A 111 -8.18 20.39 17.81
C SER A 111 -7.43 19.97 16.55
N TYR A 112 -7.51 20.73 15.44
CA TYR A 112 -6.93 20.37 14.15
C TYR A 112 -5.94 21.45 13.68
N PRO A 113 -4.62 21.25 13.91
CA PRO A 113 -3.65 22.31 13.69
C PRO A 113 -3.47 22.63 12.20
N LEU A 114 -3.24 23.91 11.90
CA LEU A 114 -3.08 24.42 10.53
C LEU A 114 -2.05 23.67 9.69
N PHE A 115 -0.89 23.33 10.28
CA PHE A 115 0.16 22.61 9.56
C PHE A 115 -0.30 21.23 9.10
N ALA A 116 -1.22 20.60 9.84
CA ALA A 116 -1.74 19.30 9.49
C ALA A 116 -2.68 19.34 8.30
N ALA A 117 -3.54 20.35 8.25
CA ALA A 117 -4.41 20.62 7.10
C ALA A 117 -3.61 20.69 5.80
N TRP A 118 -2.48 21.39 5.82
CA TRP A 118 -1.59 21.48 4.66
C TRP A 118 -0.78 20.21 4.41
N ALA A 119 -0.37 19.50 5.45
CA ALA A 119 0.33 18.24 5.28
C ALA A 119 -0.57 17.15 4.67
N ASP A 120 -1.88 17.14 4.98
CA ASP A 120 -2.86 16.24 4.35
C ASP A 120 -3.06 16.51 2.85
N VAL A 121 -2.75 17.72 2.40
CA VAL A 121 -2.72 18.10 0.98
C VAL A 121 -1.37 17.73 0.35
N VAL A 122 -0.28 18.19 0.96
CA VAL A 122 1.07 18.14 0.38
C VAL A 122 1.61 16.71 0.34
N THR A 123 1.38 15.92 1.39
CA THR A 123 1.93 14.56 1.47
C THR A 123 1.43 13.64 0.36
N PRO A 124 0.12 13.49 0.09
CA PRO A 124 -0.34 12.65 -1.00
C PRO A 124 -0.08 13.26 -2.38
N LEU A 125 -0.02 14.59 -2.52
CA LEU A 125 0.40 15.24 -3.76
C LEU A 125 1.84 14.87 -4.12
N LEU A 126 2.78 15.08 -3.20
CA LEU A 126 4.19 14.79 -3.46
C LEU A 126 4.43 13.28 -3.64
N ALA A 127 3.80 12.43 -2.83
CA ALA A 127 3.86 10.98 -3.00
C ALA A 127 3.27 10.54 -4.35
N GLY A 128 2.16 11.14 -4.76
CA GLY A 128 1.50 10.88 -6.02
C GLY A 128 2.36 11.26 -7.22
N ILE A 129 2.90 12.48 -7.22
CA ILE A 129 3.83 12.97 -8.25
C ILE A 129 5.05 12.05 -8.34
N TRP A 130 5.64 11.68 -7.20
CA TRP A 130 6.80 10.78 -7.17
C TRP A 130 6.50 9.42 -7.80
N LEU A 131 5.36 8.81 -7.44
CA LEU A 131 4.92 7.52 -7.99
C LEU A 131 4.63 7.59 -9.49
N VAL A 132 4.04 8.68 -9.99
CA VAL A 132 3.82 8.88 -11.43
C VAL A 132 5.15 9.02 -12.15
N LEU A 133 6.07 9.86 -11.67
CA LEU A 133 7.38 10.03 -12.29
C LEU A 133 8.16 8.70 -12.32
N TYR A 134 8.11 7.95 -11.23
CA TYR A 134 8.78 6.65 -11.15
C TYR A 134 8.09 5.59 -12.02
N GLY A 135 6.76 5.57 -12.02
CA GLY A 135 5.96 4.67 -12.86
C GLY A 135 6.19 4.90 -14.35
N VAL A 136 6.25 6.17 -14.79
CA VAL A 136 6.61 6.55 -16.18
C VAL A 136 8.01 6.04 -16.54
N ARG A 137 8.98 6.16 -15.61
CA ARG A 137 10.33 5.63 -15.81
C ARG A 137 10.35 4.10 -15.94
N ALA A 138 9.47 3.38 -15.23
CA ALA A 138 9.38 1.92 -15.34
C ALA A 138 9.00 1.44 -16.76
N PHE A 139 8.33 2.27 -17.58
CA PHE A 139 8.07 1.98 -19.00
C PHE A 139 9.30 2.19 -19.89
N ALA A 140 10.10 3.22 -19.63
CA ALA A 140 11.34 3.50 -20.37
C ALA A 140 12.47 2.50 -20.05
N GLY A 141 12.31 1.74 -18.96
CA GLY A 141 13.29 0.81 -18.40
C GLY A 141 14.04 1.46 -17.27
N PHE A 142 14.38 0.68 -16.24
CA PHE A 142 15.11 1.21 -15.08
C PHE A 142 16.53 1.71 -15.38
N GLY A 143 16.94 1.65 -16.66
CA GLY A 143 18.27 2.00 -17.13
C GLY A 143 19.25 0.92 -16.71
N ILE A 144 19.88 0.27 -17.68
CA ILE A 144 20.75 -0.91 -17.55
C ILE A 144 21.98 -0.69 -16.62
N ARG A 145 22.16 0.51 -16.07
CA ARG A 145 23.07 0.78 -14.94
C ARG A 145 22.47 1.92 -14.12
N ARG A 146 22.24 1.68 -12.83
CA ARG A 146 21.59 2.60 -11.89
C ARG A 146 22.45 3.83 -11.52
N GLU A 147 23.02 4.52 -12.49
CA GLU A 147 23.92 5.66 -12.24
C GLU A 147 23.18 6.99 -12.06
N ARG A 148 21.87 7.04 -12.34
CA ARG A 148 21.03 8.25 -12.13
C ARG A 148 19.69 7.95 -11.49
N LEU A 149 19.67 7.24 -10.36
CA LEU A 149 18.50 7.35 -9.50
C LEU A 149 18.60 8.63 -8.67
N GLY A 150 17.51 9.40 -8.72
CA GLY A 150 17.42 10.73 -8.13
C GLY A 150 17.72 10.75 -6.64
N SER A 151 18.03 11.95 -6.15
CA SER A 151 18.44 12.22 -4.77
C SER A 151 17.64 11.41 -3.74
N PRO A 152 18.31 10.74 -2.78
CA PRO A 152 17.65 9.95 -1.73
C PRO A 152 16.62 10.76 -0.92
N LEU A 153 16.77 12.09 -0.89
CA LEU A 153 15.83 13.01 -0.25
C LEU A 153 14.44 12.97 -0.89
N VAL A 154 14.36 12.86 -2.21
CA VAL A 154 13.09 12.81 -2.95
C VAL A 154 12.44 11.43 -2.81
N ALA A 155 13.22 10.40 -2.53
CA ALA A 155 12.75 9.03 -2.39
C ALA A 155 12.05 8.78 -1.03
N GLY A 156 12.37 9.56 0.00
CA GLY A 156 11.70 9.49 1.32
C GLY A 156 10.26 10.03 1.34
N VAL A 157 9.79 10.66 0.26
CA VAL A 157 8.47 11.31 0.21
C VAL A 157 7.31 10.32 0.37
N LEU A 158 7.38 9.17 -0.32
CA LEU A 158 6.34 8.15 -0.23
C LEU A 158 6.22 7.53 1.18
N PRO A 159 7.31 7.03 1.83
CA PRO A 159 7.21 6.52 3.19
C PRO A 159 6.85 7.62 4.19
N LEU A 160 7.29 8.87 3.98
CA LEU A 160 6.87 9.98 4.82
C LEU A 160 5.36 10.25 4.70
N CYS A 161 4.79 10.18 3.49
CA CYS A 161 3.35 10.30 3.29
C CYS A 161 2.57 9.17 3.97
N ILE A 162 3.04 7.92 3.85
CA ILE A 162 2.39 6.78 4.49
C ILE A 162 2.52 6.88 6.01
N LEU A 163 3.68 7.29 6.52
CA LEU A 163 3.91 7.53 7.94
C LEU A 163 3.05 8.68 8.47
N TRP A 164 2.94 9.78 7.73
CA TRP A 164 2.07 10.91 8.07
C TRP A 164 0.62 10.46 8.21
N ARG A 165 0.10 9.73 7.21
CA ARG A 165 -1.26 9.15 7.29
C ARG A 165 -1.41 8.14 8.43
N LEU A 166 -0.37 7.36 8.73
CA LEU A 166 -0.38 6.43 9.85
C LEU A 166 -0.52 7.18 11.18
N ILE A 167 0.24 8.26 11.40
CA ILE A 167 0.16 9.10 12.60
C ILE A 167 -1.24 9.70 12.75
N TRP A 168 -1.82 10.22 11.67
CA TRP A 168 -3.19 10.77 11.68
C TRP A 168 -4.26 9.72 11.99
N ARG A 169 -4.12 8.53 11.42
CA ARG A 169 -4.99 7.38 11.72
C ARG A 169 -4.92 6.98 13.21
N PHE A 170 -3.80 7.23 13.90
CA PHE A 170 -3.66 6.99 15.35
C PHE A 170 -4.18 8.13 16.22
N GLN A 171 -4.04 9.40 15.81
CA GLN A 171 -4.40 10.55 16.67
C GLN A 171 -5.89 10.91 16.68
N PHE A 172 -6.59 10.86 15.54
CA PHE A 172 -7.94 11.45 15.42
C PHE A 172 -9.08 10.44 15.57
N VAL A 173 -8.75 9.16 15.48
CA VAL A 173 -9.65 8.07 15.86
C VAL A 173 -8.87 7.22 16.84
N PRO A 174 -8.88 7.52 18.16
CA PRO A 174 -8.29 6.62 19.14
C PRO A 174 -8.89 5.24 18.87
N ALA A 175 -8.04 4.33 18.40
CA ALA A 175 -8.47 3.05 17.87
C ALA A 175 -9.18 2.30 18.99
N SER A 176 -10.51 2.34 19.00
CA SER A 176 -11.23 1.30 19.72
C SER A 176 -10.84 0.02 18.99
N LEU A 177 -10.13 -0.87 19.68
CA LEU A 177 -9.79 -2.23 19.20
C LEU A 177 -11.03 -3.06 18.81
N GLN A 178 -12.22 -2.48 18.86
CA GLN A 178 -13.48 -3.06 18.47
C GLN A 178 -13.99 -2.53 17.11
N ARG A 179 -13.50 -1.36 16.64
CA ARG A 179 -13.83 -0.84 15.31
C ARG A 179 -12.90 -1.43 14.26
N MET A 180 -13.45 -2.36 13.51
CA MET A 180 -12.77 -3.14 12.48
C MET A 180 -12.10 -2.29 11.39
N PRO A 181 -12.75 -1.24 10.83
CA PRO A 181 -12.16 -0.49 9.70
C PRO A 181 -10.90 0.28 10.08
N CYS A 182 -10.84 0.80 11.31
CA CYS A 182 -9.73 1.61 11.79
C CYS A 182 -8.45 0.76 11.94
N THR A 183 -8.55 -0.39 12.60
CA THR A 183 -7.42 -1.31 12.79
C THR A 183 -6.88 -1.82 11.46
N LEU A 184 -7.78 -2.17 10.53
CA LEU A 184 -7.41 -2.64 9.19
C LEU A 184 -6.64 -1.57 8.41
N ARG A 185 -7.14 -0.32 8.42
CA ARG A 185 -6.48 0.84 7.80
C ARG A 185 -5.10 1.12 8.40
N VAL A 186 -4.91 0.91 9.69
CA VAL A 186 -3.57 1.04 10.32
C VAL A 186 -2.64 -0.06 9.80
N LEU A 187 -3.11 -1.31 9.78
CA LEU A 187 -2.29 -2.45 9.39
C LEU A 187 -1.91 -2.41 7.90
N SER A 188 -2.82 -1.96 7.03
CA SER A 188 -2.55 -1.77 5.61
C SER A 188 -1.56 -0.62 5.37
N ALA A 189 -1.65 0.48 6.11
CA ALA A 189 -0.67 1.56 6.05
C ALA A 189 0.72 1.08 6.51
N VAL A 190 0.81 0.24 7.55
CA VAL A 190 2.07 -0.39 7.96
C VAL A 190 2.61 -1.31 6.86
N ALA A 191 1.77 -2.13 6.23
CA ALA A 191 2.19 -3.01 5.13
C ALA A 191 2.68 -2.21 3.91
N ALA A 192 1.96 -1.15 3.54
CA ALA A 192 2.37 -0.22 2.49
C ALA A 192 3.70 0.47 2.84
N LEU A 193 3.92 0.87 4.08
CA LEU A 193 5.17 1.49 4.52
C LEU A 193 6.35 0.52 4.40
N LEU A 194 6.18 -0.72 4.90
CA LEU A 194 7.20 -1.77 4.80
C LEU A 194 7.56 -2.07 3.35
N PHE A 195 6.54 -2.20 2.49
CA PHE A 195 6.77 -2.42 1.07
C PHE A 195 7.42 -1.22 0.39
N ALA A 196 6.99 0.02 0.68
CA ALA A 196 7.60 1.23 0.14
C ALA A 196 9.08 1.33 0.50
N VAL A 197 9.46 1.03 1.75
CA VAL A 197 10.86 1.01 2.19
C VAL A 197 11.67 -0.05 1.44
N VAL A 198 11.13 -1.26 1.26
CA VAL A 198 11.83 -2.31 0.50
C VAL A 198 11.94 -1.94 -0.98
N LEU A 199 10.88 -1.39 -1.57
CA LEU A 199 10.85 -0.93 -2.96
C LEU A 199 11.89 0.18 -3.18
N LEU A 200 12.00 1.13 -2.25
CA LEU A 200 13.05 2.15 -2.24
C LEU A 200 14.45 1.54 -2.17
N LYS A 201 14.69 0.55 -1.31
CA LYS A 201 16.00 -0.14 -1.28
C LYS A 201 16.31 -0.81 -2.62
N VAL A 202 15.31 -1.47 -3.19
CA VAL A 202 15.41 -2.11 -4.51
C VAL A 202 15.66 -1.10 -5.61
N PHE A 203 15.25 0.16 -5.46
CA PHE A 203 15.53 1.21 -6.43
C PHE A 203 16.89 1.88 -6.18
N LEU A 204 17.13 2.37 -4.97
CA LEU A 204 18.32 3.16 -4.62
C LEU A 204 19.63 2.36 -4.64
N VAL A 205 19.61 1.05 -4.34
CA VAL A 205 20.86 0.26 -4.17
C VAL A 205 20.97 -0.88 -5.19
N PRO A 206 21.62 -0.66 -6.37
CA PRO A 206 21.83 -1.68 -7.40
C PRO A 206 22.56 -2.90 -6.88
N GLY A 207 22.04 -4.09 -7.19
CA GLY A 207 22.70 -5.35 -6.90
C GLY A 207 22.51 -5.88 -5.48
N TYR A 208 21.73 -5.24 -4.61
CA TYR A 208 21.46 -5.81 -3.29
C TYR A 208 20.44 -6.96 -3.37
N ALA A 209 20.72 -8.07 -2.68
CA ALA A 209 19.87 -9.25 -2.62
C ALA A 209 18.61 -9.02 -1.76
N CYS A 210 17.69 -8.19 -2.25
CA CYS A 210 16.44 -7.83 -1.55
C CYS A 210 15.24 -8.70 -1.97
N GLY A 211 15.39 -9.71 -2.83
CA GLY A 211 14.25 -10.42 -3.41
C GLY A 211 13.40 -11.19 -2.39
N HIS A 212 13.99 -11.72 -1.32
CA HIS A 212 13.24 -12.38 -0.23
C HIS A 212 12.34 -11.40 0.53
N THR A 213 12.89 -10.25 0.92
CA THR A 213 12.15 -9.23 1.66
C THR A 213 11.13 -8.53 0.76
N LEU A 214 11.45 -8.39 -0.54
CA LEU A 214 10.54 -7.87 -1.55
C LEU A 214 9.34 -8.80 -1.76
N PHE A 215 9.55 -10.12 -1.83
CA PHE A 215 8.46 -11.09 -1.89
C PHE A 215 7.54 -10.96 -0.66
N ALA A 216 8.11 -10.98 0.54
CA ALA A 216 7.36 -10.95 1.79
C ALA A 216 6.58 -9.63 1.95
N ALA A 217 7.25 -8.49 1.79
CA ALA A 217 6.61 -7.19 1.94
C ALA A 217 5.61 -6.91 0.80
N GLY A 218 5.93 -7.31 -0.45
CA GLY A 218 5.05 -7.14 -1.60
C GLY A 218 3.77 -7.96 -1.51
N SER A 219 3.87 -9.22 -1.09
CA SER A 219 2.69 -10.07 -0.86
C SER A 219 1.86 -9.60 0.33
N GLY A 220 2.48 -9.23 1.46
CA GLY A 220 1.77 -8.64 2.59
C GLY A 220 1.03 -7.35 2.22
N CYS A 221 1.68 -6.47 1.44
CA CYS A 221 1.07 -5.25 0.91
C CYS A 221 -0.11 -5.57 -0.03
N PHE A 222 0.02 -6.52 -0.94
CA PHE A 222 -1.10 -6.93 -1.80
C PHE A 222 -2.30 -7.45 -0.99
N LEU A 223 -2.06 -8.36 -0.06
CA LEU A 223 -3.14 -9.00 0.70
C LEU A 223 -3.85 -8.00 1.61
N LEU A 224 -3.13 -7.08 2.26
CA LEU A 224 -3.72 -6.10 3.18
C LEU A 224 -4.28 -4.88 2.45
N CYS A 225 -3.58 -4.33 1.48
CA CYS A 225 -4.00 -3.11 0.79
C CYS A 225 -5.02 -3.39 -0.31
N THR A 226 -4.76 -4.37 -1.19
CA THR A 226 -5.69 -4.72 -2.29
C THR A 226 -6.74 -5.74 -1.86
N GLY A 227 -6.39 -6.72 -1.04
CA GLY A 227 -7.35 -7.74 -0.60
C GLY A 227 -8.34 -7.21 0.43
N LEU A 228 -7.84 -6.56 1.48
CA LEU A 228 -8.64 -6.17 2.65
C LEU A 228 -9.06 -4.69 2.61
N GLU A 229 -8.12 -3.74 2.53
CA GLU A 229 -8.45 -2.30 2.59
C GLU A 229 -9.27 -1.85 1.38
N LEU A 230 -8.94 -2.30 0.18
CA LEU A 230 -9.72 -1.96 -1.00
C LEU A 230 -11.17 -2.44 -0.88
N THR A 231 -11.38 -3.69 -0.45
CA THR A 231 -12.72 -4.24 -0.19
C THR A 231 -13.48 -3.40 0.83
N GLN A 232 -12.81 -3.02 1.93
CA GLN A 232 -13.37 -2.12 2.94
C GLN A 232 -13.78 -0.77 2.34
N THR A 233 -12.91 -0.14 1.57
CA THR A 233 -13.15 1.19 0.98
C THR A 233 -14.28 1.16 -0.04
N LEU A 234 -14.41 0.09 -0.82
CA LEU A 234 -15.50 -0.09 -1.78
C LEU A 234 -16.83 -0.31 -1.09
N TYR A 235 -16.86 -1.10 -0.02
CA TYR A 235 -18.06 -1.32 0.80
C TYR A 235 -18.55 -0.01 1.42
N GLU A 236 -17.65 0.73 2.06
CA GLU A 236 -18.01 1.99 2.70
C GLU A 236 -18.41 3.07 1.66
N ALA A 237 -17.80 3.07 0.47
CA ALA A 237 -18.20 3.95 -0.62
C ALA A 237 -19.59 3.61 -1.17
N ALA A 238 -19.91 2.32 -1.30
CA ALA A 238 -21.23 1.86 -1.73
C ALA A 238 -22.34 2.28 -0.74
N ASN A 239 -22.00 2.41 0.54
CA ASN A 239 -22.92 2.88 1.58
C ASN A 239 -22.93 4.41 1.78
N GLY A 240 -22.20 5.17 0.96
CA GLY A 240 -22.15 6.65 1.06
C GLY A 240 -21.41 7.17 2.29
N MET A 241 -20.54 6.36 2.89
CA MET A 241 -19.83 6.68 4.15
C MET A 241 -18.49 7.40 3.94
N LEU A 242 -18.02 7.54 2.69
CA LEU A 242 -16.74 8.18 2.38
C LEU A 242 -16.91 9.52 1.68
N ILE A 243 -16.05 10.45 2.08
CA ILE A 243 -15.78 11.66 1.32
C ILE A 243 -14.85 11.28 0.15
N LEU A 244 -14.98 11.98 -0.97
CA LEU A 244 -14.18 11.73 -2.17
C LEU A 244 -12.65 11.63 -1.97
N PRO A 245 -11.97 12.47 -1.15
CA PRO A 245 -10.53 12.34 -0.95
C PRO A 245 -10.13 11.07 -0.20
N ASP A 246 -10.99 10.54 0.68
CA ASP A 246 -10.76 9.28 1.39
C ASP A 246 -10.94 8.09 0.44
N LEU A 247 -11.95 8.15 -0.43
CA LEU A 247 -12.13 7.15 -1.48
C LEU A 247 -10.91 7.08 -2.41
N MET A 248 -10.44 8.24 -2.88
CA MET A 248 -9.24 8.33 -3.73
C MET A 248 -8.00 7.79 -3.00
N THR A 249 -7.85 8.07 -1.71
CA THR A 249 -6.76 7.51 -0.90
C THR A 249 -6.86 5.99 -0.79
N GLY A 250 -8.04 5.46 -0.49
CA GLY A 250 -8.29 4.02 -0.37
C GLY A 250 -8.00 3.27 -1.66
N LEU A 251 -8.51 3.79 -2.79
CA LEU A 251 -8.20 3.26 -4.13
C LEU A 251 -6.69 3.36 -4.43
N GLY A 252 -6.04 4.46 -4.04
CA GLY A 252 -4.60 4.65 -4.20
C GLY A 252 -3.79 3.60 -3.45
N ILE A 253 -4.10 3.34 -2.17
CA ILE A 253 -3.44 2.31 -1.37
C ILE A 253 -3.74 0.91 -1.95
N GLY A 254 -4.97 0.65 -2.41
CA GLY A 254 -5.33 -0.58 -3.11
C GLY A 254 -4.51 -0.80 -4.39
N ALA A 255 -4.30 0.24 -5.19
CA ALA A 255 -3.43 0.21 -6.38
C ALA A 255 -1.94 0.01 -6.01
N PHE A 256 -1.51 0.54 -4.86
CA PHE A 256 -0.17 0.28 -4.33
C PHE A 256 0.04 -1.20 -3.95
N GLY A 257 -1.00 -1.85 -3.41
CA GLY A 257 -0.98 -3.29 -3.16
C GLY A 257 -0.82 -4.12 -4.44
N LEU A 258 -1.38 -3.69 -5.57
CA LEU A 258 -1.15 -4.34 -6.87
C LEU A 258 0.32 -4.24 -7.30
N CYS A 259 1.00 -3.13 -6.99
CA CYS A 259 2.45 -3.02 -7.19
C CYS A 259 3.19 -4.10 -6.38
N GLY A 260 2.74 -4.33 -5.14
CA GLY A 260 3.23 -5.40 -4.27
C GLY A 260 3.09 -6.80 -4.88
N LEU A 261 1.96 -7.09 -5.51
CA LEU A 261 1.73 -8.36 -6.22
C LEU A 261 2.69 -8.53 -7.40
N VAL A 262 2.87 -7.49 -8.21
CA VAL A 262 3.78 -7.53 -9.37
C VAL A 262 5.21 -7.79 -8.91
N CYS A 263 5.66 -7.13 -7.83
CA CYS A 263 6.97 -7.36 -7.24
C CYS A 263 7.12 -8.78 -6.66
N ALA A 264 6.10 -9.29 -5.95
CA ALA A 264 6.09 -10.64 -5.43
C ALA A 264 6.14 -11.69 -6.57
N TRP A 265 5.37 -11.49 -7.63
CA TRP A 265 5.37 -12.35 -8.80
C TRP A 265 6.74 -12.37 -9.49
N ALA A 266 7.36 -11.21 -9.66
CA ALA A 266 8.66 -11.11 -10.29
C ALA A 266 9.77 -11.78 -9.44
N SER A 267 9.66 -11.74 -8.10
CA SER A 267 10.54 -12.49 -7.19
C SER A 267 10.31 -14.01 -7.17
N CYS A 268 9.23 -14.50 -7.79
CA CYS A 268 9.04 -15.93 -8.05
C CYS A 268 9.72 -16.40 -9.36
N GLY A 269 10.23 -15.46 -10.17
CA GLY A 269 10.85 -15.70 -11.48
C GLY A 269 12.32 -16.13 -11.41
N ALA A 270 13.03 -15.99 -12.54
CA ALA A 270 14.46 -16.29 -12.64
C ALA A 270 15.33 -15.34 -11.80
N ASP A 271 16.39 -15.90 -11.21
CA ASP A 271 17.44 -15.13 -10.56
C ASP A 271 18.35 -14.52 -11.64
N ALA A 272 18.75 -13.25 -11.46
CA ALA A 272 19.67 -12.56 -12.36
C ALA A 272 21.04 -13.27 -12.45
N THR A 273 21.46 -13.93 -11.37
CA THR A 273 22.72 -14.70 -11.31
C THR A 273 22.66 -16.08 -12.00
N GLU A 274 21.48 -16.52 -12.46
CA GLU A 274 21.34 -17.75 -13.26
C GLU A 274 21.40 -17.49 -14.77
N GLN A 275 21.52 -16.22 -15.19
CA GLN A 275 21.57 -15.80 -16.60
C GLN A 275 22.99 -15.42 -17.07
N GLU A 276 23.96 -15.41 -16.16
CA GLU A 276 25.41 -15.36 -16.45
C GLU A 276 26.00 -16.77 -16.47
#